data_AF-A0A9P3LC69-F1
#
_entry.id   AF-A0A9P3LC69-F1
#
_cell.length_a   1.000
_cell.length_b   1.000
_cell.length_c   1.000
_cell.angle_alpha   90.00
_cell.angle_beta   90.00
_cell.angle_gamma   90.00
#
_symmetry.space_group_name_H-M   'P 1'
#
loop_
_entity.id
_entity.type
_entity.pdbx_description
1 polymer ?
#
loop_
_entity_poly.entity_id
_entity_poly.type
_entity_poly.pdbx_seq_one_letter_code
_entity_poly.pdbx_strand_id
1 'polypeptide(L)'
;MEVDTVTSVPAEPVDASTPANLSIPGLCFVEVGRAHAAVYNVSFQVDDEAAAAAARWCKRGSTTDPTASYAVFHLLCLRTSDVQDVVQNSPFASAEAVAAAFRDLRTQWPPRGQLIVEMNSHSAARGTWLPKRLGPDDGPLDVTAHIVSGTNTIRFVQLGGHADRLFTLYVGRPDKRDETSLDGWENWANSVQTRS
;
A
#
# COMPACT_ATOMS: atom_id res chain seq x y z
N MET A 1 17.99 52.51 37.51
CA MET A 1 18.23 51.05 37.40
C MET A 1 16.86 50.40 37.46
N GLU A 2 16.21 50.29 36.32
CA GLU A 2 15.02 49.46 36.14
C GLU A 2 15.44 48.25 35.31
N VAL A 3 15.05 47.07 35.76
CA VAL A 3 15.37 45.80 35.13
C VAL A 3 14.05 45.27 34.59
N ASP A 4 13.84 45.39 33.29
CA ASP A 4 12.68 44.79 32.61
C ASP A 4 12.91 43.29 32.45
N THR A 5 12.05 42.51 33.09
CA THR A 5 12.00 41.05 32.97
C THR A 5 11.05 40.69 31.84
N VAL A 6 11.58 40.22 30.70
CA VAL A 6 10.75 39.70 29.60
C VAL A 6 10.39 38.25 29.90
N THR A 7 9.13 38.01 30.24
CA THR A 7 8.53 36.68 30.37
C THR A 7 8.28 36.10 28.97
N SER A 8 9.00 35.03 28.61
CA SER A 8 8.74 34.26 27.39
C SER A 8 7.56 33.32 27.59
N VAL A 9 6.52 33.46 26.76
CA VAL A 9 5.39 32.52 26.66
C VAL A 9 5.86 31.24 25.94
N PRO A 10 5.53 30.02 26.42
CA PRO A 10 5.81 28.80 25.68
C PRO A 10 4.82 28.67 24.51
N ALA A 11 5.34 28.45 23.31
CA ALA A 11 4.55 28.08 22.14
C ALA A 11 3.97 26.66 22.34
N GLU A 12 2.65 26.52 22.33
CA GLU A 12 1.98 25.23 22.28
C GLU A 12 2.32 24.50 20.96
N PRO A 13 2.52 23.17 21.01
CA PRO A 13 2.77 22.39 19.80
C PRO A 13 1.53 22.34 18.93
N VAL A 14 1.74 22.70 17.67
CA VAL A 14 0.84 22.69 16.52
C VAL A 14 -0.09 21.45 16.50
N ASP A 15 -1.38 21.73 16.33
CA ASP A 15 -2.49 20.78 16.17
C ASP A 15 -2.10 19.47 15.48
N ALA A 16 -2.39 18.36 16.17
CA ALA A 16 -2.44 17.04 15.57
C ALA A 16 -3.57 17.03 14.53
N SER A 17 -3.22 17.36 13.28
CA SER A 17 -4.14 17.30 12.16
C SER A 17 -4.74 15.90 12.09
N THR A 18 -6.05 15.79 12.31
CA THR A 18 -6.82 14.56 12.11
C THR A 18 -6.40 13.93 10.78
N PRO A 19 -6.00 12.65 10.74
CA PRO A 19 -5.62 12.02 9.48
C PRO A 19 -6.79 12.14 8.50
N ALA A 20 -6.52 12.69 7.33
CA ALA A 20 -7.53 12.79 6.28
C ALA A 20 -8.09 11.40 6.00
N ASN A 21 -9.42 11.28 5.96
CA ASN A 21 -10.08 10.02 5.63
C ASN A 21 -9.60 9.54 4.25
N LEU A 22 -9.11 8.31 4.19
CA LEU A 22 -8.63 7.68 2.97
C LEU A 22 -9.81 7.47 2.03
N SER A 23 -9.76 8.11 0.85
CA SER A 23 -10.77 7.88 -0.19
C SER A 23 -10.70 6.44 -0.71
N ILE A 24 -11.83 5.73 -0.73
CA ILE A 24 -11.96 4.39 -1.30
C ILE A 24 -12.95 4.43 -2.49
N PRO A 25 -12.49 4.19 -3.73
CA PRO A 25 -11.13 3.81 -4.12
C PRO A 25 -10.14 4.99 -4.11
N GLY A 26 -8.84 4.69 -4.00
CA GLY A 26 -7.79 5.71 -3.94
C GLY A 26 -6.38 5.16 -4.10
N LEU A 27 -5.40 6.06 -4.19
CA LEU A 27 -3.97 5.74 -4.15
C LEU A 27 -3.38 6.29 -2.86
N CYS A 28 -2.68 5.46 -2.09
CA CYS A 28 -2.09 5.88 -0.81
C CYS A 28 -0.75 6.60 -1.00
N PHE A 29 0.01 6.22 -2.04
CA PHE A 29 1.25 6.88 -2.44
C PHE A 29 1.58 6.57 -3.90
N VAL A 30 2.48 7.35 -4.50
CA VAL A 30 3.06 7.10 -5.82
C VAL A 30 4.56 7.37 -5.73
N GLU A 31 5.37 6.36 -6.01
CA GLU A 31 6.83 6.45 -5.88
C GLU A 31 7.52 5.87 -7.12
N VAL A 32 8.42 6.65 -7.74
CA VAL A 32 9.23 6.18 -8.86
C VAL A 32 10.44 5.41 -8.34
N GLY A 33 10.75 4.27 -8.95
CA GLY A 33 11.93 3.48 -8.60
C GLY A 33 13.24 4.24 -8.79
N ARG A 34 14.32 3.77 -8.15
CA ARG A 34 15.63 4.41 -8.23
C ARG A 34 16.40 3.92 -9.45
N ALA A 35 17.26 4.77 -10.00
CA ALA A 35 18.11 4.43 -11.16
C ALA A 35 19.21 3.41 -10.83
N HIS A 36 19.49 3.17 -9.55
CA HIS A 36 20.52 2.26 -9.06
C HIS A 36 19.99 1.45 -7.88
N ALA A 37 20.75 0.42 -7.47
CA ALA A 37 20.45 -0.34 -6.27
C ALA A 37 20.33 0.60 -5.06
N ALA A 38 19.27 0.45 -4.28
CA ALA A 38 18.92 1.35 -3.20
C ALA A 38 18.02 0.67 -2.18
N VAL A 39 18.06 1.17 -0.95
CA VAL A 39 17.12 0.82 0.10
C VAL A 39 16.41 2.09 0.54
N TYR A 40 15.09 2.11 0.47
CA TYR A 40 14.31 3.28 0.87
C TYR A 40 12.94 2.88 1.42
N ASN A 41 12.38 3.78 2.21
CA ASN A 41 11.09 3.61 2.87
C ASN A 41 10.08 4.59 2.30
N VAL A 42 8.83 4.15 2.20
CA VAL A 42 7.66 4.97 1.89
C VAL A 42 6.67 4.79 3.03
N SER A 43 6.25 5.89 3.64
CA SER A 43 5.26 5.88 4.71
C SER A 43 3.95 6.49 4.22
N PHE A 44 2.83 5.94 4.70
CA PHE A 44 1.49 6.42 4.37
C PHE A 44 0.56 6.26 5.57
N GLN A 45 -0.48 7.09 5.65
CA GLN A 45 -1.48 7.05 6.71
C GLN A 45 -2.69 6.23 6.25
N VAL A 46 -3.26 5.46 7.18
CA VAL A 46 -4.53 4.77 7.01
C VAL A 46 -5.40 5.11 8.22
N ASP A 47 -6.63 5.56 7.99
CA ASP A 47 -7.56 5.83 9.08
C ASP A 47 -8.11 4.53 9.71
N ASP A 48 -8.70 4.67 10.89
CA ASP A 48 -9.24 3.54 11.66
C ASP A 48 -10.29 2.75 10.88
N GLU A 49 -11.12 3.42 10.09
CA GLU A 49 -12.23 2.77 9.36
C GLU A 49 -11.71 1.96 8.17
N ALA A 50 -10.77 2.49 7.40
CA ALA A 50 -10.11 1.78 6.31
C ALA A 50 -9.32 0.57 6.82
N ALA A 51 -8.60 0.71 7.94
CA ALA A 51 -7.91 -0.40 8.58
C ALA A 51 -8.89 -1.45 9.11
N ALA A 52 -10.00 -1.03 9.72
CA ALA A 52 -11.06 -1.94 10.16
C ALA A 52 -11.72 -2.66 8.96
N ALA A 53 -11.95 -1.97 7.85
CA ALA A 53 -12.49 -2.54 6.61
C ALA A 53 -11.55 -3.58 5.98
N ALA A 54 -10.23 -3.34 6.01
CA ALA A 54 -9.22 -4.32 5.60
C ALA A 54 -9.21 -5.55 6.52
N ALA A 55 -9.24 -5.32 7.84
CA ALA A 55 -9.28 -6.41 8.81
C ALA A 55 -10.56 -7.27 8.68
N ARG A 56 -11.71 -6.64 8.41
CA ARG A 56 -12.97 -7.33 8.08
C ARG A 56 -12.82 -8.17 6.82
N TRP A 57 -12.19 -7.62 5.78
CA TRP A 57 -11.96 -8.34 4.52
C TRP A 57 -11.10 -9.60 4.74
N CYS A 58 -10.04 -9.50 5.54
CA CYS A 58 -9.18 -10.66 5.86
C CYS A 58 -9.85 -11.71 6.75
N LYS A 59 -10.90 -11.35 7.48
CA LYS A 59 -11.67 -12.25 8.36
C LYS A 59 -12.99 -12.71 7.76
N ARG A 60 -13.29 -12.31 6.51
CA ARG A 60 -14.44 -12.84 5.80
C ARG A 60 -14.17 -14.33 5.61
N GLY A 61 -14.86 -15.18 6.35
CA GLY A 61 -14.88 -16.60 6.01
C GLY A 61 -15.73 -16.79 4.77
N SER A 62 -16.63 -17.76 4.82
CA SER A 62 -17.64 -17.97 3.78
C SER A 62 -18.82 -16.98 3.85
N THR A 63 -18.91 -16.14 4.88
CA THR A 63 -20.05 -15.22 5.08
C THR A 63 -19.57 -13.78 5.20
N THR A 64 -19.65 -13.04 4.10
CA THR A 64 -19.50 -11.58 4.10
C THR A 64 -20.80 -10.95 4.59
N ASP A 65 -20.72 -10.15 5.66
CA ASP A 65 -21.80 -9.24 6.04
C ASP A 65 -22.00 -8.21 4.91
N PRO A 66 -23.16 -8.18 4.22
CA PRO A 66 -23.38 -7.29 3.08
C PRO A 66 -23.52 -5.82 3.50
N THR A 67 -23.70 -5.54 4.79
CA THR A 67 -23.85 -4.17 5.32
C THR A 67 -22.53 -3.57 5.79
N ALA A 68 -21.51 -4.41 5.98
CA ALA A 68 -20.18 -3.95 6.37
C ALA A 68 -19.40 -3.38 5.18
N SER A 69 -18.61 -2.34 5.44
CA SER A 69 -17.60 -1.84 4.52
C SER A 69 -16.37 -2.75 4.53
N TYR A 70 -15.85 -3.04 3.34
CA TYR A 70 -14.63 -3.80 3.13
C TYR A 70 -13.65 -3.01 2.27
N ALA A 71 -12.36 -3.22 2.52
CA ALA A 71 -11.29 -2.61 1.75
C ALA A 71 -10.24 -3.66 1.39
N VAL A 72 -9.71 -3.55 0.18
CA VAL A 72 -8.52 -4.28 -0.29
C VAL A 72 -7.41 -3.31 -0.59
N PHE A 73 -6.19 -3.72 -0.28
CA PHE A 73 -4.98 -2.95 -0.53
C PHE A 73 -4.05 -3.75 -1.43
N HIS A 74 -3.78 -3.22 -2.61
CA HIS A 74 -2.93 -3.83 -3.62
C HIS A 74 -1.73 -2.95 -3.91
N LEU A 75 -0.54 -3.48 -3.66
CA LEU A 75 0.70 -2.85 -4.09
C LEU A 75 0.92 -3.19 -5.56
N LEU A 76 0.97 -2.15 -6.39
CA LEU A 76 1.17 -2.21 -7.82
C LEU A 76 2.62 -1.83 -8.16
N CYS A 77 3.12 -2.41 -9.23
CA CYS A 77 4.36 -2.00 -9.89
C CYS A 77 4.05 -1.78 -11.37
N LEU A 78 4.04 -0.54 -11.82
CA LEU A 78 3.60 -0.14 -13.15
C LEU A 78 4.80 0.36 -13.96
N ARG A 79 4.76 0.24 -15.29
CA ARG A 79 5.75 0.95 -16.12
C ARG A 79 5.40 2.43 -16.15
N THR A 80 6.41 3.28 -16.03
CA THR A 80 6.21 4.73 -16.07
C THR A 80 5.62 5.19 -17.41
N SER A 81 5.99 4.53 -18.51
CA SER A 81 5.41 4.78 -19.85
C SER A 81 3.90 4.52 -19.88
N ASP A 82 3.45 3.38 -19.35
CA ASP A 82 2.02 3.00 -19.38
C ASP A 82 1.19 3.97 -18.53
N VAL A 83 1.73 4.40 -17.39
CA VAL A 83 1.09 5.42 -16.53
C VAL A 83 1.02 6.76 -17.25
N GLN A 84 2.12 7.19 -17.89
CA GLN A 84 2.15 8.43 -18.66
C GLN A 84 1.13 8.41 -19.79
N ASP A 85 1.05 7.32 -20.54
CA ASP A 85 0.08 7.14 -21.62
C ASP A 85 -1.35 7.25 -21.10
N VAL A 86 -1.65 6.61 -19.97
CA VAL A 86 -2.97 6.68 -19.33
C VAL A 86 -3.31 8.11 -18.89
N VAL A 87 -2.37 8.82 -18.26
CA VAL A 87 -2.56 10.20 -17.78
C VAL A 87 -2.70 11.20 -18.93
N GLN A 88 -1.97 11.02 -20.03
CA GLN A 88 -2.01 11.94 -21.17
C GLN A 88 -3.24 11.72 -22.06
N ASN A 89 -3.71 10.48 -22.20
CA ASN A 89 -4.79 10.13 -23.12
C ASN A 89 -6.17 10.05 -22.46
N SER A 90 -6.25 10.13 -21.14
CA SER A 90 -7.52 10.03 -20.40
C SER A 90 -7.77 11.30 -19.58
N PRO A 91 -8.79 12.11 -19.92
CA PRO A 91 -9.23 13.18 -19.03
C PRO A 91 -9.94 12.57 -17.83
N PHE A 92 -9.25 12.48 -16.70
CA PHE A 92 -9.85 11.98 -15.46
C PHE A 92 -10.74 13.05 -14.83
N ALA A 93 -11.98 12.66 -14.52
CA ALA A 93 -12.93 13.53 -13.83
C ALA A 93 -12.70 13.61 -12.32
N SER A 94 -12.01 12.63 -11.72
CA SER A 94 -11.78 12.57 -10.28
C SER A 94 -10.55 11.72 -9.90
N ALA A 95 -10.12 11.81 -8.63
CA ALA A 95 -9.02 11.00 -8.10
C ALA A 95 -9.37 9.51 -8.05
N GLU A 96 -10.63 9.17 -7.79
CA GLU A 96 -11.14 7.79 -7.84
C GLU A 96 -11.00 7.20 -9.24
N ALA A 97 -11.27 8.00 -10.28
CA ALA A 97 -11.12 7.59 -11.67
C ALA A 97 -9.65 7.30 -12.02
N VAL A 98 -8.72 8.11 -11.49
CA VAL A 98 -7.26 7.85 -11.62
C VAL A 98 -6.88 6.54 -10.93
N ALA A 99 -7.32 6.34 -9.69
CA ALA A 99 -7.01 5.13 -8.92
C ALA A 99 -7.54 3.86 -9.61
N ALA A 100 -8.77 3.92 -10.15
CA ALA A 100 -9.34 2.84 -10.93
C ALA A 100 -8.52 2.55 -12.20
N ALA A 101 -8.13 3.59 -12.95
CA ALA A 101 -7.29 3.41 -14.13
C ALA A 101 -5.93 2.79 -13.80
N PHE A 102 -5.32 3.17 -12.68
CA PHE A 102 -4.05 2.58 -12.22
C PHE A 102 -4.21 1.12 -11.81
N ARG A 103 -5.34 0.76 -11.18
CA ARG A 103 -5.67 -0.62 -10.85
C ARG A 103 -5.77 -1.51 -12.09
N ASP A 104 -6.32 -0.99 -13.17
CA ASP A 104 -6.53 -1.75 -14.41
C ASP A 104 -5.29 -1.82 -15.30
N LEU A 105 -4.24 -1.04 -15.00
CA LEU A 105 -2.93 -1.22 -15.61
C LEU A 105 -2.32 -2.56 -15.21
N ARG A 106 -1.68 -3.23 -16.18
CA ARG A 106 -0.96 -4.48 -15.92
C ARG A 106 0.22 -4.21 -14.99
N THR A 107 0.19 -4.81 -13.81
CA THR A 107 1.35 -4.86 -12.91
C THR A 107 2.50 -5.63 -13.58
N GLN A 108 3.69 -5.05 -13.52
CA GLN A 108 4.93 -5.50 -14.13
C GLN A 108 6.08 -5.27 -13.16
N TRP A 109 6.31 -6.24 -12.28
CA TRP A 109 7.45 -6.21 -11.36
C TRP A 109 8.79 -6.24 -12.13
N PRO A 110 9.88 -5.78 -11.52
CA PRO A 110 11.21 -6.00 -12.06
C PRO A 110 11.53 -7.49 -12.27
N PRO A 111 12.61 -7.81 -13.01
CA PRO A 111 13.07 -9.19 -13.12
C PRO A 111 13.22 -9.87 -11.76
N ARG A 112 12.88 -11.15 -11.69
CA ARG A 112 13.01 -11.95 -10.47
C ARG A 112 14.42 -11.85 -9.94
N GLY A 113 14.54 -11.70 -8.62
CA GLY A 113 15.85 -11.49 -7.98
C GLY A 113 16.24 -10.04 -7.76
N GLN A 114 15.46 -9.05 -8.22
CA GLN A 114 15.89 -7.64 -8.19
C GLN A 114 15.15 -6.72 -7.20
N LEU A 115 14.14 -7.23 -6.51
CA LEU A 115 13.34 -6.45 -5.56
C LEU A 115 12.93 -7.30 -4.36
N ILE A 116 13.10 -6.73 -3.16
CA ILE A 116 12.45 -7.19 -1.94
C ILE A 116 11.52 -6.07 -1.48
N VAL A 117 10.32 -6.45 -1.06
CA VAL A 117 9.37 -5.55 -0.43
C VAL A 117 9.15 -6.01 0.99
N GLU A 118 9.32 -5.12 1.97
CA GLU A 118 8.96 -5.36 3.35
C GLU A 118 7.88 -4.35 3.76
N MET A 119 6.90 -4.78 4.54
CA MET A 119 5.87 -3.89 5.07
C MET A 119 5.84 -3.99 6.58
N ASN A 120 5.76 -2.83 7.23
CA ASN A 120 5.62 -2.68 8.67
C ASN A 120 6.61 -3.58 9.46
N SER A 121 7.89 -3.59 9.05
CA SER A 121 8.94 -4.51 9.53
C SER A 121 9.13 -4.54 11.06
N HIS A 122 8.72 -3.47 11.75
CA HIS A 122 8.80 -3.32 13.20
C HIS A 122 7.48 -3.58 13.94
N SER A 123 6.47 -4.12 13.25
CA SER A 123 5.14 -4.38 13.81
C SER A 123 4.77 -5.87 13.79
N ALA A 124 3.71 -6.23 14.52
CA ALA A 124 3.11 -7.57 14.43
C ALA A 124 2.46 -7.85 13.06
N ALA A 125 2.03 -6.81 12.33
CA ALA A 125 1.40 -6.91 11.01
C ALA A 125 2.44 -6.93 9.87
N ARG A 126 3.67 -7.38 10.13
CA ARG A 126 4.76 -7.36 9.14
C ARG A 126 4.50 -8.28 7.95
N GLY A 127 4.89 -7.83 6.76
CA GLY A 127 4.87 -8.61 5.52
C GLY A 127 6.23 -8.58 4.83
N THR A 128 6.59 -9.65 4.13
CA THR A 128 7.82 -9.69 3.31
C THR A 128 7.59 -10.49 2.05
N TRP A 129 7.86 -9.86 0.91
CA TRP A 129 7.75 -10.46 -0.41
C TRP A 129 9.13 -10.58 -1.03
N LEU A 130 9.55 -11.83 -1.23
CA LEU A 130 10.89 -12.17 -1.66
C LEU A 130 11.01 -12.12 -3.19
N PRO A 131 12.23 -11.92 -3.73
CA PRO A 131 12.44 -11.72 -5.16
C PRO A 131 12.03 -12.91 -6.04
N LYS A 132 11.91 -14.12 -5.46
CA LYS A 132 11.44 -15.31 -6.18
C LYS A 132 9.94 -15.28 -6.49
N ARG A 133 9.18 -14.44 -5.78
CA ARG A 133 7.72 -14.28 -5.88
C ARG A 133 7.32 -12.96 -6.55
N LEU A 134 8.30 -12.21 -7.06
CA LEU A 134 8.12 -10.92 -7.70
C LEU A 134 8.83 -10.92 -9.05
N GLY A 135 8.06 -11.06 -10.12
CA GLY A 135 8.53 -11.08 -11.49
C GLY A 135 7.52 -10.45 -12.46
N PRO A 136 7.93 -10.23 -13.72
CA PRO A 136 7.15 -9.45 -14.69
C PRO A 136 5.75 -10.01 -15.02
N ASP A 137 5.53 -11.30 -14.76
CA ASP A 137 4.26 -11.99 -14.99
C ASP A 137 3.43 -12.16 -13.71
N ASP A 138 3.98 -11.78 -12.54
CA ASP A 138 3.26 -11.81 -11.28
C ASP A 138 2.33 -10.58 -11.18
N GLY A 139 1.13 -10.79 -10.63
CA GLY A 139 0.12 -9.74 -10.48
C GLY A 139 0.42 -8.75 -9.34
N PRO A 140 -0.55 -7.86 -9.04
CA PRO A 140 -0.53 -7.03 -7.84
C PRO A 140 -0.24 -7.84 -6.57
N LEU A 141 0.49 -7.24 -5.63
CA LEU A 141 0.64 -7.84 -4.30
C LEU A 141 -0.54 -7.45 -3.42
N ASP A 142 -1.30 -8.44 -2.94
CA ASP A 142 -2.26 -8.24 -1.87
C ASP A 142 -1.52 -8.03 -0.54
N VAL A 143 -1.65 -6.81 0.01
CA VAL A 143 -1.04 -6.42 1.28
C VAL A 143 -2.10 -6.18 2.36
N THR A 144 -3.36 -6.51 2.10
CA THR A 144 -4.52 -6.15 2.93
C THR A 144 -4.37 -6.63 4.38
N ALA A 145 -3.83 -7.84 4.59
CA ALA A 145 -3.62 -8.42 5.91
C ALA A 145 -2.53 -7.72 6.75
N HIS A 146 -1.74 -6.84 6.11
CA HIS A 146 -0.63 -6.13 6.74
C HIS A 146 -0.95 -4.66 7.04
N ILE A 147 -2.13 -4.19 6.65
CA ILE A 147 -2.60 -2.82 6.88
C ILE A 147 -2.99 -2.66 8.35
N VAL A 148 -2.48 -1.59 8.96
CA VAL A 148 -2.84 -1.16 10.32
C VAL A 148 -3.35 0.27 10.32
N SER A 149 -4.08 0.67 11.36
CA SER A 149 -4.42 2.07 11.56
C SER A 149 -3.18 2.92 11.85
N GLY A 150 -3.21 4.17 11.39
CA GLY A 150 -2.13 5.13 11.53
C GLY A 150 -1.04 4.95 10.47
N THR A 151 0.22 5.06 10.90
CA THR A 151 1.35 5.07 9.99
C THR A 151 1.76 3.66 9.59
N ASN A 152 1.66 3.38 8.28
CA ASN A 152 2.21 2.19 7.66
C ASN A 152 3.51 2.56 6.94
N THR A 153 4.43 1.62 6.81
CA THR A 153 5.70 1.81 6.10
C THR A 153 5.99 0.62 5.20
N ILE A 154 6.36 0.90 3.95
CA ILE A 154 6.89 -0.08 3.00
C ILE A 154 8.35 0.24 2.76
N ARG A 155 9.21 -0.76 2.91
CA ARG A 155 10.61 -0.70 2.57
C ARG A 155 10.84 -1.44 1.26
N PHE A 156 11.41 -0.73 0.29
CA PHE A 156 11.85 -1.30 -0.97
C PHE A 156 13.36 -1.51 -0.89
N VAL A 157 13.80 -2.76 -1.12
CA VAL A 157 15.21 -3.11 -1.31
C VAL A 157 15.39 -3.44 -2.79
N GLN A 158 15.88 -2.46 -3.54
CA GLN A 158 16.16 -2.57 -4.96
C GLN A 158 17.59 -3.04 -5.16
N LEU A 159 17.76 -4.16 -5.87
CA LEU A 159 19.08 -4.73 -6.16
C LEU A 159 19.60 -4.35 -7.55
N GLY A 160 18.87 -3.48 -8.26
CA GLY A 160 19.17 -2.96 -9.59
C GLY A 160 18.47 -1.64 -9.84
N GLY A 161 18.68 -1.04 -11.01
CA GLY A 161 18.01 0.19 -11.44
C GLY A 161 16.62 -0.09 -11.99
N HIS A 162 15.62 0.61 -11.44
CA HIS A 162 14.19 0.46 -11.74
C HIS A 162 13.51 1.82 -11.93
N ALA A 163 14.22 2.81 -12.48
CA ALA A 163 13.68 4.16 -12.71
C ALA A 163 12.54 4.20 -13.74
N ASP A 164 12.37 3.13 -14.52
CA ASP A 164 11.28 2.90 -15.46
C ASP A 164 10.06 2.21 -14.80
N ARG A 165 10.06 2.08 -13.47
CA ARG A 165 8.97 1.51 -12.67
C ARG A 165 8.40 2.53 -11.69
N LEU A 166 7.10 2.45 -11.50
CA LEU A 166 6.32 3.22 -10.54
C LEU A 166 5.67 2.25 -9.56
N PHE A 167 5.91 2.45 -8.27
CA PHE A 167 5.30 1.70 -7.17
C PHE A 167 4.18 2.55 -6.57
N THR A 168 3.01 1.94 -6.38
CA THR A 168 1.86 2.63 -5.80
C THR A 168 0.99 1.66 -5.04
N LEU A 169 0.32 2.12 -4.00
CA LEU A 169 -0.62 1.32 -3.24
C LEU A 169 -2.04 1.76 -3.55
N TYR A 170 -2.77 0.90 -4.25
CA TYR A 170 -4.19 1.07 -4.52
C TYR A 170 -5.01 0.56 -3.34
N VAL A 171 -6.00 1.34 -2.92
CA VAL A 171 -7.07 0.91 -2.03
C VAL A 171 -8.40 0.89 -2.79
N GLY A 172 -9.20 -0.15 -2.60
CA GLY A 172 -10.46 -0.30 -3.29
C GLY A 172 -11.50 -1.06 -2.49
N ARG A 173 -12.75 -0.99 -2.98
CA ARG A 173 -13.76 -1.97 -2.60
C ARG A 173 -13.40 -3.31 -3.26
N PRO A 174 -13.56 -4.43 -2.55
CA PRO A 174 -13.30 -5.73 -3.14
C PRO A 174 -14.23 -6.01 -4.33
N ASP A 175 -13.71 -6.70 -5.33
CA ASP A 175 -14.47 -7.25 -6.45
C ASP A 175 -14.16 -8.74 -6.67
N LYS A 176 -14.73 -9.33 -7.72
CA LYS A 176 -14.56 -10.76 -8.05
C LYS A 176 -13.11 -11.19 -8.21
N ARG A 177 -12.17 -10.29 -8.58
CA ARG A 177 -10.74 -10.60 -8.69
C ARG A 177 -10.11 -10.86 -7.32
N ASP A 178 -10.66 -10.23 -6.29
CA ASP A 178 -10.11 -10.26 -4.93
C ASP A 178 -10.64 -11.45 -4.13
N GLU A 179 -11.75 -12.06 -4.57
CA GLU A 179 -12.33 -13.26 -3.96
C GLU A 179 -11.37 -14.46 -4.09
N THR A 180 -10.71 -14.62 -5.23
CA THR A 180 -9.81 -15.76 -5.52
C THR A 180 -8.44 -15.68 -4.81
N SER A 181 -8.06 -14.50 -4.32
CA SER A 181 -6.74 -14.26 -3.68
C SER A 181 -6.63 -14.96 -2.31
N LEU A 182 -7.73 -15.03 -1.55
CA LEU A 182 -7.69 -15.58 -0.19
C LEU A 182 -7.52 -17.10 -0.12
N ASP A 183 -7.99 -17.84 -1.12
CA ASP A 183 -7.82 -19.29 -1.19
C ASP A 183 -6.32 -19.67 -1.16
N GLY A 184 -5.43 -18.79 -1.64
CA GLY A 184 -3.98 -18.96 -1.56
C GLY A 184 -3.40 -18.71 -0.16
N TRP A 185 -3.97 -17.76 0.60
CA TRP A 185 -3.52 -17.40 1.95
C TRP A 185 -3.90 -18.46 2.99
N GLU A 186 -5.14 -18.97 2.95
CA GLU A 186 -5.57 -20.05 3.85
C GLU A 186 -4.72 -21.31 3.65
N ASN A 187 -4.40 -21.65 2.40
CA ASN A 187 -3.50 -22.76 2.07
C ASN A 187 -2.08 -22.55 2.61
N TRP A 188 -1.57 -21.31 2.60
CA TRP A 188 -0.27 -21.01 3.20
C TRP A 188 -0.30 -21.06 4.73
N ALA A 189 -1.28 -20.42 5.37
CA ALA A 189 -1.40 -20.41 6.83
C ALA A 189 -1.53 -21.84 7.41
N ASN A 190 -2.31 -22.69 6.74
CA ASN A 190 -2.46 -24.11 7.08
C ASN A 190 -1.15 -24.90 6.83
N SER A 191 -0.36 -24.54 5.83
CA SER A 191 0.95 -25.18 5.56
C SER A 191 2.04 -24.85 6.58
N VAL A 192 1.91 -23.71 7.28
CA VAL A 192 2.83 -23.28 8.34
C VAL A 192 2.50 -23.95 9.67
N GLN A 193 1.21 -24.16 9.99
CA GLN A 193 0.77 -24.82 11.22
C GLN A 193 0.98 -26.34 11.24
N THR A 194 0.93 -27.01 10.08
CA THR A 194 1.09 -28.47 9.97
C THR A 194 2.54 -28.96 10.06
N ARG A 195 3.52 -28.06 10.26
CA ARG A 195 4.94 -28.39 10.41
C ARG A 195 5.49 -28.14 11.84
N SER A 196 4.61 -27.91 12.81
CA SER A 196 4.96 -27.84 14.25
C SER A 196 4.56 -29.13 14.94
#